data_AF-A0A5B1RES6-F1
#
_entry.id   AF-A0A5B1RES6-F1
#
_cell.length_a   1.000
_cell.length_b   1.000
_cell.length_c   1.000
_cell.angle_alpha   90.00
_cell.angle_beta   90.00
_cell.angle_gamma   90.00
#
_symmetry.space_group_name_H-M   'P 1'
#
loop_
_entity.id
_entity.type
_entity.pdbx_description
1 polymer ?
#
loop_
_entity_poly.entity_id
_entity_poly.type
_entity_poly.pdbx_seq_one_letter_code
_entity_poly.pdbx_strand_id
1 'polypeptide(L)'
;MARTRHSFKKGASGTAPRKRALECPENDSVSAKKTKGKDKSPLASSENRAKPEAVFCNRCDDGGVTLVECDRCERVHCANCISFDVSEEELEEVYYLCYQCHIEDDRAREPEPYMGLYERKLKPDGTAFPGDPLRSKFLPIRQLPSGVPSQRVVTAPLAIIHLHLSTCVTTSTEFCSSIVKPYFYGDILKRRLLIKEIQFDFGTTKEKKEYEKAVTTLIKQLNNLAPTFHPKGNIRPSVAGKRALIMISTHSEDDRGDLFVEPEGSHSHEDFFSGVLPARLLAALANFEITLFFM
;
A
#
# COMPACT_ATOMS: atom_id res chain seq x y z
N MET A 1 -22.87 -23.51 35.50
CA MET A 1 -22.46 -22.51 34.48
C MET A 1 -23.12 -22.89 33.17
N ALA A 2 -23.90 -22.00 32.55
CA ALA A 2 -24.60 -22.31 31.30
C ALA A 2 -23.68 -22.08 30.09
N ARG A 3 -23.59 -23.05 29.17
CA ARG A 3 -22.89 -22.89 27.88
C ARG A 3 -23.84 -22.30 26.86
N THR A 4 -23.68 -21.02 26.52
CA THR A 4 -24.34 -20.38 25.39
C THR A 4 -23.82 -20.99 24.08
N ARG A 5 -24.68 -21.72 23.36
CA ARG A 5 -24.42 -22.15 21.98
C ARG A 5 -24.89 -21.05 21.03
N HIS A 6 -23.96 -20.26 20.49
CA HIS A 6 -24.27 -19.43 19.32
C HIS A 6 -24.36 -20.32 18.07
N SER A 7 -25.59 -20.57 17.60
CA SER A 7 -25.80 -21.07 16.25
C SER A 7 -25.74 -19.90 15.28
N PHE A 8 -24.64 -19.76 14.53
CA PHE A 8 -24.65 -18.92 13.35
C PHE A 8 -25.63 -19.54 12.34
N LYS A 9 -26.65 -18.78 11.90
CA LYS A 9 -27.40 -19.14 10.68
C LYS A 9 -26.39 -19.12 9.54
N LYS A 10 -26.22 -20.24 8.83
CA LYS A 10 -25.51 -20.23 7.56
C LYS A 10 -26.27 -19.30 6.60
N GLY A 11 -25.57 -18.32 6.05
CA GLY A 11 -26.08 -17.48 4.97
C GLY A 11 -26.38 -18.34 3.73
N ALA A 12 -27.38 -17.91 2.96
CA ALA A 12 -27.97 -18.63 1.84
C ALA A 12 -26.95 -19.30 0.89
N SER A 13 -27.06 -20.63 0.74
CA SER A 13 -27.16 -21.20 -0.60
C SER A 13 -28.65 -21.21 -0.94
N GLY A 14 -28.98 -20.92 -2.19
CA GLY A 14 -30.35 -20.70 -2.62
C GLY A 14 -30.44 -20.16 -4.05
N THR A 15 -31.54 -20.50 -4.71
CA THR A 15 -31.90 -20.01 -6.04
C THR A 15 -32.55 -18.64 -5.95
N ALA A 16 -32.15 -17.73 -6.84
CA ALA A 16 -32.64 -16.35 -6.87
C ALA A 16 -33.05 -15.97 -8.29
N PRO A 17 -34.09 -15.14 -8.50
CA PRO A 17 -34.40 -14.63 -9.83
C PRO A 17 -33.21 -13.88 -10.43
N ARG A 18 -32.92 -14.14 -11.72
CA ARG A 18 -31.98 -13.33 -12.50
C ARG A 18 -32.66 -12.02 -12.85
N LYS A 19 -32.14 -10.91 -12.35
CA LYS A 19 -32.53 -9.56 -12.80
C LYS A 19 -31.61 -9.14 -13.94
N ARG A 20 -32.14 -8.39 -14.92
CA ARG A 20 -31.31 -7.66 -15.88
C ARG A 20 -30.91 -6.31 -15.28
N ALA A 21 -29.71 -5.81 -15.60
CA ALA A 21 -29.25 -4.50 -15.12
C ALA A 21 -30.15 -3.30 -15.51
N LEU A 22 -31.11 -3.51 -16.43
CA LEU A 22 -32.09 -2.55 -16.91
C LEU A 22 -33.51 -2.72 -16.30
N GLU A 23 -33.72 -3.68 -15.38
CA GLU A 23 -35.04 -3.97 -14.79
C GLU A 23 -35.30 -3.25 -13.45
N CYS A 24 -34.44 -2.29 -13.06
CA CYS A 24 -34.88 -1.23 -12.15
C CYS A 24 -35.95 -0.38 -12.87
N PRO A 25 -37.08 -0.02 -12.23
CA PRO A 25 -38.08 0.85 -12.85
C PRO A 25 -37.54 2.28 -12.98
N GLU A 26 -36.88 2.56 -14.10
CA GLU A 26 -36.30 3.86 -14.44
C GLU A 26 -37.19 4.57 -15.48
N ASN A 27 -37.89 5.63 -15.04
CA ASN A 27 -38.57 6.55 -15.95
C ASN A 27 -37.57 7.54 -16.56
N ASP A 28 -37.74 7.76 -17.86
CA ASP A 28 -37.36 8.93 -18.66
C ASP A 28 -35.89 9.26 -18.99
N SER A 29 -35.61 9.01 -20.28
CA SER A 29 -35.15 10.01 -21.26
C SER A 29 -33.64 10.13 -21.59
N VAL A 30 -33.35 9.55 -22.76
CA VAL A 30 -32.19 9.67 -23.65
C VAL A 30 -31.70 11.10 -23.90
N SER A 31 -30.37 11.28 -23.94
CA SER A 31 -29.69 12.11 -24.97
C SER A 31 -28.20 11.81 -25.11
N ALA A 32 -27.76 11.56 -26.34
CA ALA A 32 -26.38 11.16 -26.68
C ALA A 32 -25.57 12.30 -27.34
N LYS A 33 -24.23 12.29 -27.21
CA LYS A 33 -23.35 13.04 -28.12
C LYS A 33 -21.95 12.41 -28.32
N LYS A 34 -21.57 12.30 -29.60
CA LYS A 34 -20.23 12.00 -30.18
C LYS A 34 -19.29 13.23 -30.01
N THR A 35 -17.95 13.25 -30.21
CA THR A 35 -16.98 12.42 -30.98
C THR A 35 -15.51 12.81 -30.66
N LYS A 36 -14.51 11.96 -31.00
CA LYS A 36 -13.08 12.25 -31.38
C LYS A 36 -12.17 13.01 -30.37
N GLY A 37 -10.86 12.76 -30.22
CA GLY A 37 -9.94 11.74 -30.76
C GLY A 37 -8.66 12.33 -31.42
N LYS A 38 -7.45 12.07 -30.87
CA LYS A 38 -6.14 12.03 -31.59
C LYS A 38 -4.92 11.66 -30.73
N ASP A 39 -3.98 10.93 -31.33
CA ASP A 39 -2.68 10.52 -30.77
C ASP A 39 -1.58 11.60 -30.92
N LYS A 40 -0.52 11.53 -30.08
CA LYS A 40 0.87 11.17 -30.48
C LYS A 40 1.92 11.37 -29.37
N SER A 41 2.76 10.36 -29.16
CA SER A 41 4.13 10.47 -28.61
C SER A 41 5.15 10.71 -29.76
N PRO A 42 6.46 11.03 -29.55
CA PRO A 42 7.42 10.05 -28.99
C PRO A 42 8.66 10.59 -28.20
N LEU A 43 9.30 9.65 -27.50
CA LEU A 43 10.74 9.45 -27.16
C LEU A 43 11.71 10.62 -26.81
N ALA A 44 12.40 10.40 -25.66
CA ALA A 44 13.87 10.38 -25.42
C ALA A 44 14.71 11.64 -25.72
N SER A 45 15.89 11.87 -25.13
CA SER A 45 16.73 11.07 -24.21
C SER A 45 16.96 11.85 -22.88
N SER A 46 18.03 11.82 -22.08
CA SER A 46 19.39 11.24 -22.11
C SER A 46 19.87 10.80 -20.71
N GLU A 47 21.13 10.40 -20.57
CA GLU A 47 21.75 9.96 -19.31
C GLU A 47 22.44 11.10 -18.55
N ASN A 48 22.31 11.08 -17.22
CA ASN A 48 23.31 11.62 -16.31
C ASN A 48 23.18 10.85 -14.99
N ARG A 49 24.13 9.93 -14.71
CA ARG A 49 24.24 9.29 -13.39
C ARG A 49 24.90 10.25 -12.39
N ALA A 50 24.16 11.30 -12.04
CA ALA A 50 24.37 11.92 -10.74
C ALA A 50 24.19 10.82 -9.68
N LYS A 51 25.13 10.70 -8.73
CA LYS A 51 24.94 9.81 -7.58
C LYS A 51 23.64 10.24 -6.90
N PRO A 52 22.65 9.34 -6.72
CA PRO A 52 21.44 9.72 -6.01
C PRO A 52 21.80 9.89 -4.54
N GLU A 53 21.90 11.15 -4.09
CA GLU A 53 21.79 11.47 -2.67
C GLU A 53 20.55 10.72 -2.15
N ALA A 54 20.76 9.79 -1.22
CA ALA A 54 19.67 8.95 -0.73
C ALA A 54 18.82 9.77 0.25
N VAL A 55 17.92 10.60 -0.29
CA VAL A 55 16.99 11.50 0.42
C VAL A 55 16.06 10.75 1.40
N PHE A 56 16.04 9.42 1.35
CA PHE A 56 15.14 8.57 2.10
C PHE A 56 15.89 7.50 2.89
N CYS A 57 15.41 7.21 4.10
CA CYS A 57 15.93 6.12 4.91
C CYS A 57 15.60 4.76 4.26
N ASN A 58 16.61 3.94 3.99
CA ASN A 58 16.48 2.61 3.39
C ASN A 58 15.68 1.58 4.22
N ARG A 59 15.26 1.93 5.44
CA ARG A 59 14.41 1.08 6.30
C ARG A 59 12.92 1.48 6.26
N CYS A 60 12.59 2.77 6.07
CA CYS A 60 11.20 3.24 6.07
C CYS A 60 10.74 3.92 4.77
N ASP A 61 11.62 4.19 3.80
CA ASP A 61 11.31 4.95 2.55
C ASP A 61 10.70 6.35 2.76
N ASP A 62 10.79 6.86 3.99
CA ASP A 62 10.48 8.22 4.42
C ASP A 62 11.79 8.84 4.93
N GLY A 63 11.80 9.51 6.07
CA GLY A 63 13.04 9.99 6.69
C GLY A 63 12.95 10.10 8.21
N GLY A 64 13.77 10.98 8.74
CA GLY A 64 13.69 11.49 10.10
C GLY A 64 14.24 12.90 10.14
N VAL A 65 14.41 13.47 11.33
CA VAL A 65 15.11 14.74 11.50
C VAL A 65 16.56 14.58 11.03
N THR A 66 17.24 13.56 11.56
CA THR A 66 18.60 13.17 11.20
C THR A 66 18.60 11.97 10.25
N LEU A 67 19.41 12.05 9.19
CA LEU A 67 19.72 10.98 8.24
C LEU A 67 21.22 10.68 8.31
N VAL A 68 21.60 9.41 8.47
CA VAL A 68 23.00 8.97 8.61
C VAL A 68 23.33 7.96 7.52
N GLU A 69 24.33 8.24 6.70
CA GLU A 69 24.86 7.31 5.70
C GLU A 69 25.85 6.32 6.32
N CYS A 70 25.83 5.08 5.87
CA CYS A 70 26.79 4.05 6.30
C CYS A 70 28.16 4.30 5.68
N ASP A 71 29.21 4.39 6.49
CA ASP A 71 30.59 4.64 6.04
C ASP A 71 31.21 3.53 5.16
N ARG A 72 30.48 2.42 4.95
CA ARG A 72 30.89 1.34 4.04
C ARG A 72 30.04 1.25 2.76
N CYS A 73 28.82 1.77 2.74
CA CYS A 73 27.92 1.59 1.60
C CYS A 73 26.91 2.74 1.50
N GLU A 74 26.39 2.98 0.30
CA GLU A 74 25.44 4.07 -0.04
C GLU A 74 24.02 3.89 0.56
N ARG A 75 23.90 3.31 1.77
CA ARG A 75 22.64 3.10 2.51
C ARG A 75 22.50 4.13 3.62
N VAL A 76 21.40 4.87 3.61
CA VAL A 76 21.05 5.92 4.58
C VAL A 76 19.99 5.43 5.56
N HIS A 77 20.12 5.79 6.83
CA HIS A 77 19.21 5.41 7.90
C HIS A 77 18.82 6.61 8.77
N CYS A 78 17.55 6.71 9.16
CA CYS A 78 17.07 7.82 9.99
C CYS A 78 17.04 7.50 11.49
N ALA A 79 17.13 8.53 12.33
CA ALA A 79 17.07 8.41 13.79
C ALA A 79 15.72 7.83 14.33
N ASN A 80 14.65 7.84 13.52
CA ASN A 80 13.39 7.17 13.85
C ASN A 80 13.51 5.63 13.74
N CYS A 81 14.38 5.15 12.85
CA CYS A 81 14.62 3.74 12.55
C CYS A 81 15.82 3.16 13.30
N ILE A 82 16.76 3.99 13.75
CA ILE A 82 17.95 3.57 14.47
C ILE A 82 18.20 4.52 15.63
N SER A 83 18.35 3.96 16.82
CA SER A 83 18.60 4.68 18.07
C SER A 83 20.07 5.09 18.14
N PHE A 84 20.46 6.13 17.39
CA PHE A 84 21.83 6.62 17.42
C PHE A 84 22.21 7.16 18.81
N ASP A 85 21.29 7.83 19.52
CA ASP A 85 21.48 8.38 20.89
C ASP A 85 22.78 9.20 21.07
N VAL A 86 23.31 9.79 19.99
CA VAL A 86 24.43 10.76 19.91
C VAL A 86 23.90 12.07 19.30
N SER A 87 24.62 13.17 19.46
CA SER A 87 24.30 14.45 18.81
C SER A 87 24.59 14.43 17.31
N GLU A 88 24.14 15.46 16.57
CA GLU A 88 24.42 15.57 15.13
C GLU A 88 25.89 15.94 14.87
N GLU A 89 26.51 16.69 15.78
CA GLU A 89 27.95 17.00 15.75
C GLU A 89 28.80 15.76 16.05
N GLU A 90 28.41 14.97 17.06
CA GLU A 90 29.07 13.69 17.37
C GLU A 90 29.01 12.72 16.18
N LEU A 91 27.91 12.71 15.41
CA LEU A 91 27.74 11.84 14.24
C LEU A 91 28.76 12.07 13.12
N GLU A 92 29.42 13.23 13.05
CA GLU A 92 30.51 13.46 12.08
C GLU A 92 31.82 12.75 12.48
N GLU A 93 32.02 12.50 13.78
CA GLU A 93 33.23 11.89 14.34
C GLU A 93 33.12 10.37 14.57
N VAL A 94 31.95 9.77 14.36
CA VAL A 94 31.76 8.31 14.46
C VAL A 94 31.93 7.60 13.12
N TYR A 95 32.15 6.28 13.17
CA TYR A 95 32.00 5.38 12.03
C TYR A 95 30.70 4.60 12.18
N TYR A 96 29.74 4.81 11.28
CA TYR A 96 28.47 4.10 11.26
C TYR A 96 28.50 2.93 10.27
N LEU A 97 28.46 1.71 10.80
CA LEU A 97 28.30 0.48 10.01
C LEU A 97 26.84 0.05 10.05
N CYS A 98 26.13 0.08 8.91
CA CYS A 98 24.76 -0.40 8.88
C CYS A 98 24.64 -1.91 9.11
N TYR A 99 23.51 -2.32 9.68
CA TYR A 99 23.24 -3.71 10.04
C TYR A 99 23.35 -4.70 8.86
N GLN A 100 23.03 -4.25 7.65
CA GLN A 100 23.17 -5.07 6.45
C GLN A 100 24.63 -5.37 6.11
N CYS A 101 25.55 -4.42 6.30
CA CYS A 101 26.99 -4.65 6.14
C CYS A 101 27.57 -5.56 7.24
N HIS A 102 27.08 -5.44 8.47
CA HIS A 102 27.47 -6.34 9.57
C HIS A 102 27.02 -7.78 9.29
N ILE A 103 25.78 -8.01 8.83
CA ILE A 103 25.35 -9.37 8.41
C ILE A 103 26.20 -9.90 7.24
N GLU A 104 26.64 -9.03 6.34
CA GLU A 104 27.53 -9.39 5.23
C GLU A 104 28.95 -9.79 5.72
N ASP A 105 29.47 -9.18 6.80
CA ASP A 105 30.72 -9.58 7.47
C ASP A 105 30.56 -10.87 8.29
N ASP A 106 29.51 -10.96 9.10
CA ASP A 106 29.23 -12.11 9.99
C ASP A 106 29.02 -13.41 9.19
N ARG A 107 28.52 -13.33 7.96
CA ARG A 107 28.43 -14.48 7.03
C ARG A 107 29.78 -15.13 6.73
N ALA A 108 30.89 -14.41 6.93
CA ALA A 108 32.25 -14.90 6.72
C ALA A 108 33.00 -15.19 8.04
N ARG A 109 32.34 -15.08 9.20
CA ARG A 109 32.95 -15.13 10.54
C ARG A 109 32.05 -15.86 11.55
N GLU A 110 32.44 -15.88 12.81
CA GLU A 110 31.50 -16.22 13.89
C GLU A 110 30.51 -15.05 14.08
N PRO A 111 29.22 -15.31 14.40
CA PRO A 111 28.24 -14.25 14.59
C PRO A 111 28.57 -13.35 15.79
N GLU A 112 28.63 -12.04 15.58
CA GLU A 112 28.89 -11.05 16.63
C GLU A 112 27.64 -10.18 16.91
N PRO A 113 27.54 -9.51 18.07
CA PRO A 113 26.46 -8.57 18.31
C PRO A 113 26.60 -7.28 17.48
N TYR A 114 25.49 -6.81 16.91
CA TYR A 114 25.46 -5.57 16.14
C TYR A 114 25.70 -4.33 17.01
N MET A 115 26.94 -3.81 16.99
CA MET A 115 27.32 -2.58 17.69
C MET A 115 26.99 -1.31 16.91
N GLY A 116 27.11 -1.34 15.57
CA GLY A 116 26.70 -0.30 14.63
C GLY A 116 27.46 1.04 14.66
N LEU A 117 27.85 1.53 15.84
CA LEU A 117 28.61 2.76 16.05
C LEU A 117 29.99 2.47 16.64
N TYR A 118 31.02 2.92 15.94
CA TYR A 118 32.44 2.69 16.25
C TYR A 118 33.21 4.01 16.21
N GLU A 119 34.36 4.08 16.87
CA GLU A 119 35.30 5.19 16.70
C GLU A 119 35.70 5.33 15.23
N ARG A 120 35.73 6.56 14.68
CA ARG A 120 36.20 6.81 13.31
C ARG A 120 37.72 6.81 13.28
N LYS A 121 38.33 5.76 12.71
CA LYS A 121 39.78 5.69 12.48
C LYS A 121 40.04 5.91 10.98
N LEU A 122 41.11 6.65 10.67
CA LEU A 122 41.50 6.98 9.29
C LEU A 122 42.75 6.20 8.89
N LYS A 123 42.75 5.61 7.70
CA LYS A 123 43.96 5.04 7.08
C LYS A 123 44.86 6.15 6.51
N PRO A 124 46.13 5.86 6.20
CA PRO A 124 47.03 6.81 5.54
C PRO A 124 46.55 7.34 4.18
N ASP A 125 45.62 6.62 3.53
CA ASP A 125 44.97 7.02 2.27
C ASP A 125 43.71 7.90 2.48
N GLY A 126 43.37 8.23 3.72
CA GLY A 126 42.18 9.00 4.10
C GLY A 126 40.90 8.18 4.23
N THR A 127 40.92 6.87 3.95
CA THR A 127 39.72 6.01 4.05
C THR A 127 39.37 5.76 5.52
N ALA A 128 38.12 6.02 5.88
CA ALA A 128 37.60 5.71 7.21
C ALA A 128 37.41 4.19 7.42
N PHE A 129 37.64 3.72 8.63
CA PHE A 129 37.41 2.34 9.06
C PHE A 129 36.93 2.29 10.51
N PRO A 130 36.21 1.24 10.93
CA PRO A 130 35.73 1.13 12.30
C PRO A 130 36.89 0.88 13.26
N GLY A 131 36.97 1.70 14.31
CA GLY A 131 37.76 1.45 15.51
C GLY A 131 36.97 0.64 16.53
N ASP A 132 37.15 0.99 17.80
CA ASP A 132 36.50 0.29 18.90
C ASP A 132 35.00 0.68 19.01
N PRO A 133 34.11 -0.19 19.50
CA PRO A 133 32.70 0.14 19.66
C PRO A 133 32.52 1.31 20.66
N LEU A 134 31.79 2.35 20.25
CA LEU A 134 31.55 3.54 21.09
C LEU A 134 30.69 3.26 22.33
N ARG A 135 30.10 2.07 22.42
CA ARG A 135 29.20 1.65 23.50
C ARG A 135 29.39 0.19 23.82
N SER A 136 29.08 -0.18 25.06
CA SER A 136 28.94 -1.57 25.52
C SER A 136 27.56 -2.18 25.22
N LYS A 137 26.63 -1.41 24.64
CA LYS A 137 25.26 -1.85 24.30
C LYS A 137 25.06 -1.89 22.80
N PHE A 138 24.38 -2.92 22.33
CA PHE A 138 24.01 -3.13 20.92
C PHE A 138 23.14 -1.98 20.41
N LEU A 139 23.29 -1.59 19.14
CA LEU A 139 22.56 -0.46 18.59
C LEU A 139 21.08 -0.80 18.39
N PRO A 140 20.14 -0.14 19.10
CA PRO A 140 18.73 -0.48 18.98
C PRO A 140 18.18 -0.08 17.61
N ILE A 141 17.86 -1.09 16.82
CA ILE A 141 17.06 -0.94 15.61
C ILE A 141 15.61 -0.73 16.03
N ARG A 142 15.07 0.45 15.70
CA ARG A 142 13.72 0.88 16.06
C ARG A 142 12.79 0.69 14.85
N GLN A 143 11.53 0.40 15.18
CA GLN A 143 10.42 0.15 14.26
C GLN A 143 10.49 -1.11 13.36
N LEU A 144 9.33 -1.75 13.30
CA LEU A 144 8.91 -2.91 12.51
C LEU A 144 9.65 -4.24 12.73
N PRO A 145 8.92 -5.36 12.89
CA PRO A 145 9.49 -6.69 12.96
C PRO A 145 9.81 -7.20 11.55
N SER A 146 10.74 -6.54 10.84
CA SER A 146 11.39 -7.18 9.70
C SER A 146 12.31 -8.28 10.22
N GLY A 147 11.73 -9.48 10.41
CA GLY A 147 12.47 -10.69 10.82
C GLY A 147 13.58 -11.08 9.85
N VAL A 148 13.63 -10.44 8.67
CA VAL A 148 14.77 -10.42 7.77
C VAL A 148 15.25 -8.96 7.59
N PRO A 149 16.44 -8.59 8.08
CA PRO A 149 16.93 -7.20 8.04
C PRO A 149 17.19 -6.64 6.63
N SER A 150 17.37 -7.54 5.65
CA SER A 150 17.55 -7.20 4.24
C SER A 150 16.24 -6.97 3.47
N GLN A 151 15.06 -7.19 4.09
CA GLN A 151 13.79 -6.97 3.43
C GLN A 151 13.47 -5.47 3.33
N ARG A 152 13.53 -4.95 2.10
CA ARG A 152 12.90 -3.67 1.74
C ARG A 152 11.38 -3.86 1.70
N VAL A 153 10.66 -3.21 2.60
CA VAL A 153 9.21 -3.15 2.53
C VAL A 153 8.82 -2.10 1.50
N VAL A 154 8.18 -2.51 0.40
CA VAL A 154 7.79 -1.59 -0.67
C VAL A 154 6.62 -0.71 -0.20
N THR A 155 6.92 0.51 0.25
CA THR A 155 5.94 1.53 0.68
C THR A 155 5.31 2.33 -0.49
N ALA A 156 5.49 1.86 -1.72
CA ALA A 156 4.90 2.46 -2.90
C ALA A 156 3.35 2.48 -2.78
N PRO A 157 2.67 3.51 -3.31
CA PRO A 157 1.29 3.82 -2.94
C PRO A 157 0.33 2.64 -3.15
N LEU A 158 -0.47 2.33 -2.14
CA LEU A 158 -1.26 1.12 -2.05
C LEU A 158 -2.71 1.45 -1.71
N ALA A 159 -3.62 1.00 -2.57
CA ALA A 159 -5.04 0.91 -2.28
C ALA A 159 -5.40 -0.54 -1.94
N ILE A 160 -6.13 -0.75 -0.84
CA ILE A 160 -6.80 -2.00 -0.50
C ILE A 160 -8.29 -1.69 -0.47
N ILE A 161 -9.03 -2.24 -1.42
CA ILE A 161 -10.46 -1.98 -1.62
C ILE A 161 -11.20 -3.31 -1.45
N HIS A 162 -12.14 -3.38 -0.52
CA HIS A 162 -13.08 -4.49 -0.42
C HIS A 162 -14.46 -4.02 -0.85
N LEU A 163 -14.97 -4.58 -1.95
CA LEU A 163 -16.36 -4.46 -2.37
C LEU A 163 -17.08 -5.71 -1.90
N HIS A 164 -18.13 -5.61 -1.10
CA HIS A 164 -18.82 -6.80 -0.59
C HIS A 164 -20.34 -6.63 -0.61
N LEU A 165 -21.05 -7.73 -0.87
CA LEU A 165 -22.50 -7.77 -0.74
C LEU A 165 -22.91 -7.49 0.72
N SER A 166 -24.08 -6.85 0.92
CA SER A 166 -24.65 -6.54 2.23
C SER A 166 -24.76 -7.73 3.18
N THR A 167 -24.97 -8.94 2.66
CA THR A 167 -25.04 -10.20 3.43
C THR A 167 -23.67 -10.79 3.77
N CYS A 168 -22.61 -10.39 3.07
CA CYS A 168 -21.24 -10.86 3.28
C CYS A 168 -20.58 -10.06 4.41
N VAL A 169 -20.74 -10.53 5.66
CA VAL A 169 -20.03 -9.98 6.82
C VAL A 169 -18.53 -10.28 6.69
N THR A 170 -17.71 -9.23 6.75
CA THR A 170 -16.26 -9.28 6.56
C THR A 170 -15.53 -8.53 7.68
N THR A 171 -14.31 -8.96 7.99
CA THR A 171 -13.32 -8.21 8.79
C THR A 171 -12.00 -8.05 8.01
N SER A 172 -12.01 -8.36 6.70
CA SER A 172 -10.81 -8.44 5.88
C SER A 172 -10.08 -7.11 5.79
N THR A 173 -10.79 -5.98 5.69
CA THR A 173 -10.13 -4.67 5.64
C THR A 173 -9.52 -4.28 6.98
N GLU A 174 -10.14 -4.65 8.11
CA GLU A 174 -9.60 -4.43 9.46
C GLU A 174 -8.33 -5.25 9.71
N PHE A 175 -8.35 -6.52 9.29
CA PHE A 175 -7.21 -7.43 9.36
C PHE A 175 -6.06 -7.00 8.45
N CYS A 176 -6.34 -6.68 7.18
CA CYS A 176 -5.33 -6.07 6.30
C CYS A 176 -4.81 -4.75 6.88
N SER A 177 -5.66 -3.95 7.50
CA SER A 177 -5.30 -2.71 8.19
C SER A 177 -4.33 -2.94 9.34
N SER A 178 -4.57 -3.92 10.22
CA SER A 178 -3.71 -4.19 11.39
C SER A 178 -2.31 -4.65 10.98
N ILE A 179 -2.20 -5.40 9.87
CA ILE A 179 -0.92 -5.83 9.29
C ILE A 179 -0.23 -4.70 8.53
N VAL A 180 -0.95 -3.97 7.67
CA VAL A 180 -0.33 -3.04 6.69
C VAL A 180 -0.07 -1.65 7.26
N LYS A 181 -0.96 -1.09 8.11
CA LYS A 181 -0.79 0.28 8.64
C LYS A 181 0.54 0.53 9.37
N PRO A 182 1.11 -0.41 10.15
CA PRO A 182 2.43 -0.23 10.76
C PRO A 182 3.56 0.12 9.77
N TYR A 183 3.44 -0.30 8.50
CA TYR A 183 4.43 -0.02 7.45
C TYR A 183 4.26 1.34 6.77
N PHE A 184 3.15 2.05 7.01
CA PHE A 184 2.83 3.36 6.44
C PHE A 184 2.75 4.43 7.53
N TYR A 185 3.80 4.49 8.38
CA TYR A 185 3.95 5.46 9.45
C TYR A 185 4.48 6.83 8.96
N GLY A 186 4.31 7.89 9.75
CA GLY A 186 4.71 9.25 9.33
C GLY A 186 3.74 9.90 8.33
N ASP A 187 3.76 11.22 8.25
CA ASP A 187 2.71 11.97 7.51
C ASP A 187 2.83 11.88 5.99
N ILE A 188 4.00 11.48 5.48
CA ILE A 188 4.23 11.21 4.06
C ILE A 188 3.69 9.84 3.68
N LEU A 189 4.04 8.76 4.41
CA LEU A 189 3.59 7.40 4.07
C LEU A 189 2.11 7.16 4.38
N LYS A 190 1.54 7.77 5.45
CA LYS A 190 0.09 7.70 5.71
C LYS A 190 -0.75 8.14 4.50
N ARG A 191 -0.26 9.09 3.69
CA ARG A 191 -0.91 9.58 2.46
C ARG A 191 -0.68 8.68 1.23
N ARG A 192 0.10 7.61 1.38
CA ARG A 192 0.36 6.57 0.37
C ARG A 192 -0.50 5.31 0.58
N LEU A 193 -1.18 5.16 1.72
CA LEU A 193 -2.05 4.02 2.01
C LEU A 193 -3.53 4.43 2.00
N LEU A 194 -4.34 3.74 1.21
CA LEU A 194 -5.80 3.82 1.23
C LEU A 194 -6.36 2.43 1.55
N ILE A 195 -7.13 2.32 2.63
CA ILE A 195 -7.90 1.10 2.92
C ILE A 195 -9.38 1.49 2.95
N LYS A 196 -10.20 0.83 2.13
CA LYS A 196 -11.63 1.08 2.02
C LYS A 196 -12.43 -0.21 1.93
N GLU A 197 -13.51 -0.23 2.69
CA GLU A 197 -14.59 -1.19 2.59
C GLU A 197 -15.80 -0.46 2.00
N ILE A 198 -16.47 -1.07 1.03
CA ILE A 198 -17.68 -0.56 0.39
C ILE A 198 -18.67 -1.71 0.24
N GLN A 199 -19.74 -1.63 1.02
CA GLN A 199 -20.90 -2.48 0.86
C GLN A 199 -21.64 -2.11 -0.44
N PHE A 200 -22.06 -3.12 -1.21
CA PHE A 200 -23.04 -2.97 -2.28
C PHE A 200 -24.33 -3.72 -1.96
N ASP A 201 -25.43 -3.13 -2.39
CA ASP A 201 -26.76 -3.73 -2.44
C ASP A 201 -27.53 -3.01 -3.55
N PHE A 202 -28.04 -3.74 -4.53
CA PHE A 202 -28.80 -3.17 -5.65
C PHE A 202 -30.31 -3.43 -5.56
N GLY A 203 -30.79 -3.93 -4.41
CA GLY A 203 -32.21 -4.22 -4.15
C GLY A 203 -33.15 -3.03 -4.41
N THR A 204 -32.72 -1.81 -4.07
CA THR A 204 -33.47 -0.58 -4.34
C THR A 204 -32.65 0.50 -5.03
N THR A 205 -33.35 1.42 -5.71
CA THR A 205 -32.79 2.66 -6.27
C THR A 205 -32.09 3.52 -5.22
N LYS A 206 -32.42 3.38 -3.93
CA LYS A 206 -31.76 4.09 -2.82
C LYS A 206 -30.37 3.51 -2.55
N GLU A 207 -30.27 2.20 -2.37
CA GLU A 207 -29.01 1.51 -2.08
C GLU A 207 -28.04 1.59 -3.27
N LYS A 208 -28.54 1.43 -4.51
CA LYS A 208 -27.78 1.71 -5.75
C LYS A 208 -27.15 3.11 -5.71
N LYS A 209 -27.90 4.16 -5.35
CA LYS A 209 -27.39 5.54 -5.23
C LYS A 209 -26.40 5.73 -4.07
N GLU A 210 -26.58 5.03 -2.95
CA GLU A 210 -25.64 5.05 -1.82
C GLU A 210 -24.30 4.41 -2.21
N TYR A 211 -24.33 3.27 -2.88
CA TYR A 211 -23.14 2.63 -3.47
C TYR A 211 -22.45 3.55 -4.50
N GLU A 212 -23.20 4.16 -5.42
CA GLU A 212 -22.65 5.09 -6.40
C GLU A 212 -21.94 6.31 -5.75
N LYS A 213 -22.47 6.81 -4.63
CA LYS A 213 -21.86 7.88 -3.83
C LYS A 213 -20.59 7.40 -3.12
N ALA A 214 -20.56 6.17 -2.62
CA ALA A 214 -19.37 5.54 -2.04
C ALA A 214 -18.26 5.40 -3.10
N VAL A 215 -18.58 4.85 -4.28
CA VAL A 215 -17.66 4.75 -5.43
C VAL A 215 -17.14 6.13 -5.86
N THR A 216 -18.00 7.14 -5.93
CA THR A 216 -17.60 8.52 -6.26
C THR A 216 -16.62 9.10 -5.23
N THR A 217 -16.79 8.73 -3.95
CA THR A 217 -15.88 9.13 -2.86
C THR A 217 -14.54 8.39 -2.95
N LEU A 218 -14.58 7.09 -3.25
CA LEU A 218 -13.38 6.27 -3.50
C LEU A 218 -12.55 6.80 -4.67
N ILE A 219 -13.18 7.16 -5.79
CA ILE A 219 -12.49 7.73 -6.97
C ILE A 219 -11.73 9.01 -6.59
N LYS A 220 -12.34 9.90 -5.80
CA LYS A 220 -11.66 11.11 -5.29
C LYS A 220 -10.46 10.74 -4.40
N GLN A 221 -10.56 9.70 -3.58
CA GLN A 221 -9.46 9.23 -2.72
C GLN A 221 -8.33 8.57 -3.53
N LEU A 222 -8.65 7.78 -4.55
CA LEU A 222 -7.67 7.16 -5.46
C LEU A 222 -6.88 8.20 -6.26
N ASN A 223 -7.57 9.21 -6.80
CA ASN A 223 -6.93 10.32 -7.52
C ASN A 223 -5.99 11.13 -6.61
N ASN A 224 -6.34 11.26 -5.32
CA ASN A 224 -5.53 11.94 -4.31
C ASN A 224 -4.47 11.05 -3.63
N LEU A 225 -4.41 9.74 -3.93
CA LEU A 225 -3.47 8.82 -3.30
C LEU A 225 -2.06 9.10 -3.81
N ALA A 226 -1.15 9.49 -2.90
CA ALA A 226 0.18 9.99 -3.23
C ALA A 226 0.14 11.09 -4.33
N PRO A 227 -0.29 12.33 -3.98
CA PRO A 227 -0.43 13.40 -4.96
C PRO A 227 0.92 13.79 -5.55
N THR A 228 0.93 14.19 -6.81
CA THR A 228 2.14 14.35 -7.63
C THR A 228 2.97 15.61 -7.35
N PHE A 229 2.87 16.19 -6.15
CA PHE A 229 3.56 17.43 -5.78
C PHE A 229 4.21 17.36 -4.40
N HIS A 230 5.54 17.49 -4.36
CA HIS A 230 6.26 17.95 -3.17
C HIS A 230 6.21 19.48 -3.14
N PRO A 231 5.99 20.12 -1.97
CA PRO A 231 5.89 21.58 -1.88
C PRO A 231 7.22 22.34 -2.07
N LYS A 232 8.36 21.65 -2.27
CA LYS A 232 9.69 22.25 -2.45
C LYS A 232 10.21 22.21 -3.91
N GLY A 233 9.33 22.27 -4.90
CA GLY A 233 9.69 22.50 -6.31
C GLY A 233 10.32 21.32 -7.08
N ASN A 234 11.03 20.42 -6.40
CA ASN A 234 11.61 19.23 -7.03
C ASN A 234 10.53 18.15 -7.27
N ILE A 235 10.08 18.06 -8.51
CA ILE A 235 9.19 16.99 -9.00
C ILE A 235 10.00 15.70 -9.13
N ARG A 236 9.54 14.61 -8.48
CA ARG A 236 9.43 13.27 -9.09
C ARG A 236 8.62 12.29 -8.22
N PRO A 237 7.28 12.41 -8.24
CA PRO A 237 6.40 11.31 -7.89
C PRO A 237 6.33 10.37 -9.09
N SER A 238 7.03 9.26 -8.98
CA SER A 238 6.84 8.16 -9.91
C SER A 238 5.38 7.71 -9.88
N VAL A 239 4.70 7.79 -11.04
CA VAL A 239 3.38 7.14 -11.22
C VAL A 239 3.56 5.62 -11.18
N ALA A 240 4.74 5.11 -11.59
CA ALA A 240 5.07 3.70 -11.44
C ALA A 240 5.18 3.33 -9.94
N GLY A 241 4.48 2.26 -9.56
CA GLY A 241 4.42 1.75 -8.18
C GLY A 241 3.09 2.00 -7.46
N LYS A 242 2.12 2.70 -8.05
CA LYS A 242 0.73 2.69 -7.54
C LYS A 242 0.15 1.28 -7.70
N ARG A 243 -0.29 0.67 -6.61
CA ARG A 243 -0.85 -0.70 -6.55
C ARG A 243 -2.24 -0.69 -5.95
N ALA A 244 -3.12 -1.54 -6.45
CA ALA A 244 -4.47 -1.74 -5.94
C ALA A 244 -4.76 -3.23 -5.72
N LEU A 245 -4.98 -3.62 -4.48
CA LEU A 245 -5.62 -4.90 -4.15
C LEU A 245 -7.13 -4.67 -4.08
N ILE A 246 -7.88 -5.33 -4.96
CA ILE A 246 -9.34 -5.22 -5.03
C ILE A 246 -9.92 -6.58 -4.69
N MET A 247 -10.52 -6.68 -3.52
CA MET A 247 -11.28 -7.85 -3.06
C MET A 247 -12.75 -7.62 -3.38
N ILE A 248 -13.40 -8.61 -3.98
CA ILE A 248 -14.84 -8.61 -4.26
C ILE A 248 -15.43 -9.84 -3.57
N SER A 249 -16.43 -9.64 -2.72
CA SER A 249 -17.13 -10.73 -2.02
C SER A 249 -18.60 -10.77 -2.34
N THR A 250 -19.10 -11.93 -2.79
CA THR A 250 -20.53 -12.15 -3.00
C THR A 250 -20.90 -13.64 -2.84
N HIS A 251 -22.17 -13.96 -3.04
CA HIS A 251 -22.63 -15.33 -3.21
C HIS A 251 -22.77 -15.65 -4.71
N SER A 252 -22.61 -16.92 -5.06
CA SER A 252 -22.98 -17.45 -6.38
C SER A 252 -24.27 -18.27 -6.23
N GLU A 253 -25.15 -18.19 -7.22
CA GLU A 253 -26.41 -18.93 -7.26
C GLU A 253 -26.16 -20.38 -7.68
N ASP A 254 -26.69 -21.32 -6.90
CA ASP A 254 -26.38 -22.76 -7.01
C ASP A 254 -26.66 -23.36 -8.40
N ASP A 255 -27.71 -22.89 -9.10
CA ASP A 255 -28.17 -23.48 -10.36
C ASP A 255 -27.44 -22.94 -11.60
N ARG A 256 -27.22 -21.62 -11.71
CA ARG A 256 -26.66 -20.98 -12.92
C ARG A 256 -25.27 -20.39 -12.72
N GLY A 257 -24.79 -20.32 -11.47
CA GLY A 257 -23.56 -19.61 -11.11
C GLY A 257 -23.66 -18.08 -11.18
N ASP A 258 -24.86 -17.52 -11.32
CA ASP A 258 -25.08 -16.07 -11.34
C ASP A 258 -24.64 -15.43 -10.01
N LEU A 259 -24.23 -14.17 -10.05
CA LEU A 259 -23.66 -13.49 -8.89
C LEU A 259 -24.69 -12.60 -8.20
N PHE A 260 -24.85 -12.75 -6.89
CA PHE A 260 -25.78 -11.94 -6.11
C PHE A 260 -25.33 -10.47 -6.08
N VAL A 261 -26.27 -9.56 -6.28
CA VAL A 261 -26.07 -8.10 -6.20
C VAL A 261 -26.87 -7.45 -5.07
N GLU A 262 -27.76 -8.22 -4.46
CA GLU A 262 -28.70 -7.91 -3.39
C GLU A 262 -29.07 -9.25 -2.72
N PRO A 263 -29.76 -9.30 -1.56
CA PRO A 263 -30.06 -10.56 -0.88
C PRO A 263 -30.96 -11.55 -1.65
N GLU A 264 -31.82 -11.07 -2.54
CA GLU A 264 -32.84 -11.87 -3.24
C GLU A 264 -32.71 -11.82 -4.78
N GLY A 265 -31.60 -11.30 -5.30
CA GLY A 265 -31.42 -11.00 -6.72
C GLY A 265 -30.01 -11.24 -7.21
N SER A 266 -29.91 -11.95 -8.34
CA SER A 266 -28.65 -12.28 -8.99
C SER A 266 -28.57 -11.69 -10.39
N HIS A 267 -27.34 -11.40 -10.83
CA HIS A 267 -27.00 -10.86 -12.14
C HIS A 267 -26.10 -11.84 -12.90
N SER A 268 -26.10 -11.74 -14.23
CA SER A 268 -25.05 -12.38 -15.03
C SER A 268 -23.67 -11.82 -14.64
N HIS A 269 -22.59 -12.56 -14.91
CA HIS A 269 -21.22 -12.08 -14.65
C HIS A 269 -20.94 -10.70 -15.26
N GLU A 270 -21.40 -10.45 -16.50
CA GLU A 270 -21.22 -9.17 -17.19
C GLU A 270 -21.98 -8.03 -16.50
N ASP A 271 -23.25 -8.24 -16.16
CA ASP A 271 -24.09 -7.28 -15.44
C ASP A 271 -23.56 -7.00 -14.02
N PHE A 272 -23.09 -8.04 -13.32
CA PHE A 272 -22.49 -7.94 -11.99
C PHE A 272 -21.23 -7.09 -12.01
N PHE A 273 -20.24 -7.40 -12.86
CA PHE A 273 -19.00 -6.63 -12.92
C PHE A 273 -19.23 -5.22 -13.47
N SER A 274 -20.20 -5.02 -14.36
CA SER A 274 -20.57 -3.67 -14.82
C SER A 274 -21.17 -2.79 -13.71
N GLY A 275 -21.92 -3.40 -12.77
CA GLY A 275 -22.46 -2.72 -11.60
C GLY A 275 -21.43 -2.49 -10.47
N VAL A 276 -20.66 -3.52 -10.13
CA VAL A 276 -19.70 -3.53 -8.99
C VAL A 276 -18.33 -2.93 -9.36
N LEU A 277 -17.96 -2.90 -10.64
CA LEU A 277 -16.78 -2.21 -11.15
C LEU A 277 -17.18 -1.24 -12.30
N PRO A 278 -17.96 -0.19 -12.00
CA PRO A 278 -18.47 0.71 -13.05
C PRO A 278 -17.31 1.41 -13.76
N ALA A 279 -17.46 1.69 -15.05
CA ALA A 279 -16.38 2.19 -15.91
C ALA A 279 -15.60 3.42 -15.36
N ARG A 280 -16.27 4.30 -14.59
CA ARG A 280 -15.62 5.43 -13.88
C ARG A 280 -14.60 5.02 -12.81
N LEU A 281 -14.83 3.89 -12.13
CA LEU A 281 -13.91 3.32 -11.14
C LEU A 281 -12.73 2.65 -11.83
N LEU A 282 -13.00 1.86 -12.88
CA LEU A 282 -11.96 1.26 -13.72
C LEU A 282 -11.04 2.34 -14.34
N ALA A 283 -11.61 3.46 -14.81
CA ALA A 283 -10.83 4.59 -15.33
C ALA A 283 -9.93 5.26 -14.27
N ALA A 284 -10.39 5.37 -13.01
CA ALA A 284 -9.57 5.87 -11.91
C ALA A 284 -8.44 4.90 -11.52
N LEU A 285 -8.70 3.60 -11.67
CA LEU A 285 -7.74 2.51 -11.41
C LEU A 285 -6.77 2.25 -12.56
N ALA A 286 -6.98 2.81 -13.76
CA ALA A 286 -6.16 2.56 -14.95
C ALA A 286 -4.67 2.92 -14.80
N ASN A 287 -4.32 3.73 -13.80
CA ASN A 287 -2.93 4.10 -13.45
C ASN A 287 -2.37 3.30 -12.26
N PHE A 288 -3.01 2.19 -11.88
CA PHE A 288 -2.58 1.28 -10.82
C PHE A 288 -2.21 -0.08 -11.41
N GLU A 289 -1.22 -0.74 -10.82
CA GLU A 289 -1.03 -2.18 -10.92
C GLU A 289 -2.11 -2.86 -10.07
N ILE A 290 -3.06 -3.54 -10.71
CA ILE A 290 -4.26 -4.09 -10.06
C ILE A 290 -4.09 -5.60 -9.83
N THR A 291 -4.29 -6.03 -8.58
CA THR A 291 -4.56 -7.42 -8.22
C THR A 291 -6.03 -7.54 -7.83
N LEU A 292 -6.77 -8.38 -8.55
CA LEU A 292 -8.16 -8.71 -8.25
C LEU A 292 -8.24 -10.04 -7.49
N PHE A 293 -9.04 -10.08 -6.45
CA PHE A 293 -9.39 -11.29 -5.70
C PHE A 293 -10.91 -11.38 -5.58
N PHE A 294 -11.47 -12.54 -5.95
CA PHE A 294 -12.91 -12.79 -5.95
C PHE A 294 -13.20 -13.91 -4.94
N MET A 295 -14.17 -13.69 -4.05
CA MET A 295 -14.48 -14.52 -2.88
C MET A 295 -15.97 -14.79 -2.74
#